data_AF-A0A9P0P238-F1
#
_entry.id   AF-A0A9P0P238-F1
#
_cell.length_a   1.000
_cell.length_b   1.000
_cell.length_c   1.000
_cell.angle_alpha   90.00
_cell.angle_beta   90.00
_cell.angle_gamma   90.00
#
_symmetry.space_group_name_H-M   'P 1'
#
loop_
_entity.id
_entity.type
_entity.pdbx_description
1 polymer ?
#
loop_
_entity_poly.entity_id
_entity_poly.type
_entity_poly.pdbx_seq_one_letter_code
_entity_poly.pdbx_strand_id
1 'polypeptide(L)'
;MEARLHKADTEITACELHRDGLKRDKATFMNFLDRLARALNMDEISHDLGVELHTESLLMRAEQLARLESEKLVDKTAMVYQLQRRVRNLREQLQRKELHLDLLRRKLSLQEDTTKAKCLLQQERDEANVRVKKLVKQVDRLQLQLAEAKSQIRELNSQLAEAADYKITALERGRKIEDLQKRLIESEALRTKYNRKVQLLKDQVRTTGETIEQERTINEHSIQLLRDELARIKETLGEVQRREAQLQSFKHSIAKILGAPMPMPDYELISRLQKLVDAHHDFTLVSRRYDDPALRLTARSPTLGSRGARTPDRSLRYEDSGYADVAADISDDVDDDMFKTRTGRL
;
A
#
# COMPACT_ATOMS: atom_id res chain seq x y z
N MET A 1 -4.82 143.88 136.06
CA MET A 1 -3.45 143.33 136.00
C MET A 1 -3.51 141.80 135.88
N GLU A 2 -4.26 141.10 136.73
CA GLU A 2 -4.41 139.62 136.68
C GLU A 2 -4.98 139.08 135.36
N ALA A 3 -6.01 139.71 134.77
CA ALA A 3 -6.58 139.25 133.49
C ALA A 3 -5.63 139.35 132.28
N ARG A 4 -4.62 140.23 132.33
CA ARG A 4 -3.59 140.36 131.28
C ARG A 4 -2.47 139.32 131.44
N LEU A 5 -2.13 138.98 132.68
CA LEU A 5 -1.15 137.95 133.03
C LEU A 5 -1.70 136.55 132.71
N HIS A 6 -2.97 136.29 133.06
CA HIS A 6 -3.64 135.05 132.71
C HIS A 6 -3.78 134.84 131.20
N LYS A 7 -4.03 135.90 130.43
CA LYS A 7 -4.09 135.85 128.96
C LYS A 7 -2.71 135.53 128.35
N ALA A 8 -1.65 136.17 128.84
CA ALA A 8 -0.27 135.88 128.42
C ALA A 8 0.13 134.44 128.78
N ASP A 9 -0.22 133.94 129.97
CA ASP A 9 0.04 132.55 130.36
C ASP A 9 -0.73 131.55 129.48
N THR A 10 -1.99 131.85 129.12
CA THR A 10 -2.74 130.99 128.18
C THR A 10 -2.18 131.03 126.76
N GLU A 11 -1.70 132.18 126.28
CA GLU A 11 -1.06 132.31 124.96
C GLU A 11 0.32 131.65 124.94
N ILE A 12 1.09 131.74 126.03
CA ILE A 12 2.36 131.01 126.22
C ILE A 12 2.08 129.51 126.25
N THR A 13 1.13 129.04 127.06
CA THR A 13 0.80 127.61 127.16
C THR A 13 0.29 127.07 125.81
N ALA A 14 -0.53 127.84 125.08
CA ALA A 14 -0.97 127.49 123.73
C ALA A 14 0.20 127.47 122.73
N CYS A 15 1.11 128.45 122.80
CA CYS A 15 2.34 128.47 122.01
C CYS A 15 3.26 127.29 122.34
N GLU A 16 3.34 126.87 123.61
CA GLU A 16 4.15 125.73 124.04
C GLU A 16 3.56 124.40 123.58
N LEU A 17 2.24 124.23 123.70
CA LEU A 17 1.54 123.07 123.15
C LEU A 17 1.68 123.00 121.63
N HIS A 18 1.63 124.15 120.95
CA HIS A 18 1.84 124.23 119.49
C HIS A 18 3.29 123.93 119.12
N ARG A 19 4.27 124.46 119.86
CA ARG A 19 5.70 124.15 119.72
C ARG A 19 5.99 122.67 119.94
N ASP A 20 5.39 122.05 120.94
CA ASP A 20 5.58 120.63 121.24
C ASP A 20 4.84 119.74 120.24
N GLY A 21 3.72 120.21 119.68
CA GLY A 21 3.10 119.64 118.48
C GLY A 21 4.07 119.64 117.30
N LEU A 22 4.63 120.80 116.96
CA LEU A 22 5.62 120.95 115.88
C LEU A 22 6.89 120.11 116.12
N LYS A 23 7.33 119.95 117.36
CA LYS A 23 8.45 119.05 117.70
C LYS A 23 8.10 117.57 117.48
N ARG A 24 6.89 117.14 117.85
CA ARG A 24 6.42 115.76 117.61
C ARG A 24 6.26 115.49 116.12
N ASP A 25 5.71 116.44 115.38
CA ASP A 25 5.56 116.35 113.92
C ASP A 25 6.94 116.30 113.25
N LYS A 26 7.89 117.13 113.69
CA LYS A 26 9.29 117.09 113.24
C LYS A 26 9.92 115.72 113.52
N ALA A 27 9.78 115.17 114.72
CA ALA A 27 10.34 113.86 115.06
C ALA A 27 9.72 112.74 114.21
N THR A 28 8.42 112.80 113.95
CA THR A 28 7.72 111.84 113.09
C THR A 28 8.17 111.95 111.63
N PHE A 29 8.34 113.18 111.15
CA PHE A 29 8.87 113.46 109.81
C PHE A 29 10.30 112.97 109.64
N MET A 30 11.19 113.22 110.61
CA MET A 30 12.58 112.72 110.58
C MET A 30 12.62 111.18 110.59
N ASN A 31 11.80 110.52 111.41
CA ASN A 31 11.69 109.06 111.41
C ASN A 31 11.17 108.50 110.06
N PHE A 32 10.27 109.23 109.40
CA PHE A 32 9.82 108.88 108.05
C PHE A 32 10.95 109.01 107.04
N LEU A 33 11.73 110.10 107.08
CA LEU A 33 12.88 110.30 106.21
C LEU A 33 13.95 109.22 106.40
N ASP A 34 14.26 108.82 107.65
CA ASP A 34 15.20 107.72 107.92
C ASP A 34 14.71 106.33 107.47
N ARG A 35 13.40 106.10 107.41
CA ARG A 35 12.83 104.88 106.81
C ARG A 35 12.88 104.93 105.29
N LEU A 36 12.63 106.10 104.72
CA LEU A 36 12.70 106.32 103.28
C LEU A 36 14.15 106.22 102.77
N ALA A 37 15.12 106.75 103.52
CA ALA A 37 16.54 106.59 103.27
C ALA A 37 16.91 105.10 103.17
N ARG A 38 16.44 104.28 104.12
CA ARG A 38 16.67 102.81 104.12
C ARG A 38 16.06 102.13 102.92
N ALA A 39 14.82 102.49 102.57
CA ALA A 39 14.16 101.93 101.40
C ALA A 39 14.88 102.30 100.08
N LEU A 40 15.54 103.45 100.03
CA LEU A 40 16.26 103.95 98.85
C LEU A 40 17.77 103.63 98.86
N ASN A 41 18.25 102.95 99.91
CA ASN A 41 19.66 102.68 100.22
C ASN A 41 20.50 103.98 100.33
N MET A 42 20.09 104.92 101.17
CA MET A 42 20.69 106.25 101.38
C MET A 42 21.04 106.55 102.85
N ASP A 43 21.24 105.50 103.65
CA ASP A 43 21.31 105.56 105.12
C ASP A 43 22.49 106.33 105.67
N GLU A 44 23.61 106.30 104.96
CA GLU A 44 24.89 106.88 105.40
C GLU A 44 24.96 108.41 105.18
N ILE A 45 24.08 108.97 104.34
CA ILE A 45 24.11 110.39 103.93
C ILE A 45 23.13 111.24 104.78
N SER A 46 22.24 110.59 105.54
CA SER A 46 21.17 111.22 106.36
C SER A 46 21.68 112.14 107.48
N HIS A 47 22.80 111.78 108.12
CA HIS A 47 23.13 112.33 109.44
C HIS A 47 23.84 113.70 109.43
N ASP A 48 24.44 114.09 108.30
CA ASP A 48 25.30 115.30 108.22
C ASP A 48 24.69 116.45 107.39
N LEU A 49 23.52 116.24 106.78
CA LEU A 49 22.87 117.22 105.91
C LEU A 49 21.68 117.89 106.61
N GLY A 50 21.50 119.20 106.39
CA GLY A 50 20.28 119.89 106.80
C GLY A 50 19.04 119.23 106.21
N VAL A 51 17.91 119.28 106.92
CA VAL A 51 16.66 118.58 106.56
C VAL A 51 16.26 118.82 105.10
N GLU A 52 16.43 120.04 104.59
CA GLU A 52 16.13 120.42 103.20
C GLU A 52 17.02 119.67 102.18
N LEU A 53 18.33 119.61 102.41
CA LEU A 53 19.28 118.88 101.55
C LEU A 53 19.07 117.37 101.63
N HIS A 54 18.69 116.86 102.81
CA HIS A 54 18.37 115.45 103.00
C HIS A 54 17.10 115.06 102.21
N THR A 55 16.04 115.87 102.28
CA THR A 55 14.83 115.66 101.48
C THR A 55 15.10 115.70 99.98
N GLU A 56 15.91 116.66 99.50
CA GLU A 56 16.28 116.78 98.09
C GLU A 56 17.09 115.56 97.61
N SER A 57 18.03 115.08 98.43
CA SER A 57 18.86 113.91 98.11
C SER A 57 18.03 112.62 98.01
N LEU A 58 17.04 112.44 98.89
CA LEU A 58 16.11 111.31 98.84
C LEU A 58 15.20 111.39 97.60
N LEU A 59 14.72 112.58 97.25
CA LEU A 59 13.93 112.79 96.03
C LEU A 59 14.75 112.44 94.78
N MET A 60 15.97 112.98 94.67
CA MET A 60 16.88 112.69 93.56
C MET A 60 17.20 111.19 93.43
N ARG A 61 17.35 110.48 94.55
CA ARG A 61 17.56 109.03 94.55
C ARG A 61 16.31 108.26 94.09
N ALA A 62 15.12 108.65 94.56
CA ALA A 62 13.87 108.04 94.13
C ALA A 62 13.65 108.24 92.62
N GLU A 63 13.92 109.45 92.11
CA GLU A 63 13.91 109.73 90.67
C GLU A 63 14.93 108.89 89.89
N GLN A 64 16.16 108.75 90.42
CA GLN A 64 17.19 107.92 89.79
C GLN A 64 16.76 106.45 89.71
N LEU A 65 16.24 105.87 90.79
CA LEU A 65 15.76 104.49 90.81
C LEU A 65 14.58 104.29 89.86
N ALA A 66 13.63 105.22 89.84
CA ALA A 66 12.51 105.19 88.89
C ALA A 66 12.99 105.26 87.42
N ARG A 67 14.01 106.07 87.11
CA ARG A 67 14.63 106.11 85.78
C ARG A 67 15.29 104.77 85.43
N LEU A 68 16.10 104.20 86.33
CA LEU A 68 16.77 102.91 86.11
C LEU A 68 15.77 101.76 85.95
N GLU A 69 14.66 101.76 86.68
CA GLU A 69 13.59 100.78 86.54
C GLU A 69 12.85 100.93 85.21
N SER A 70 12.58 102.18 84.80
CA SER A 70 11.97 102.48 83.49
C SER A 70 12.86 102.02 82.34
N GLU A 71 14.17 102.31 82.39
CA GLU A 71 15.14 101.85 81.39
C GLU A 71 15.19 100.31 81.32
N LYS A 72 15.29 99.63 82.48
CA LYS A 72 15.24 98.16 82.54
C LYS A 72 13.93 97.60 81.98
N LEU A 73 12.81 98.28 82.20
CA LEU A 73 11.51 97.90 81.67
C LEU A 73 11.48 98.03 80.14
N VAL A 74 12.05 99.11 79.60
CA VAL A 74 12.21 99.31 78.15
C VAL A 74 13.07 98.19 77.54
N ASP A 75 14.21 97.86 78.16
CA ASP A 75 15.10 96.77 77.69
C ASP A 75 14.41 95.40 77.71
N LYS A 76 13.73 95.07 78.82
CA LYS A 76 12.94 93.83 78.92
C LYS A 76 11.83 93.79 77.87
N THR A 77 11.15 94.92 77.65
CA THR A 77 10.10 95.03 76.64
C THR A 77 10.66 94.79 75.24
N ALA A 78 11.81 95.41 74.91
CA ALA A 78 12.51 95.18 73.65
C ALA A 78 12.91 93.71 73.48
N MET A 79 13.44 93.07 74.52
CA MET A 79 13.81 91.65 74.51
C MET A 79 12.58 90.74 74.32
N VAL A 80 11.46 91.03 74.99
CA VAL A 80 10.20 90.30 74.81
C VAL A 80 9.73 90.41 73.37
N TYR A 81 9.76 91.60 72.76
CA TYR A 81 9.43 91.78 71.34
C TYR A 81 10.37 90.99 70.42
N GLN A 82 11.68 91.00 70.67
CA GLN A 82 12.65 90.22 69.91
C GLN A 82 12.37 88.72 70.00
N LEU A 83 12.10 88.20 71.21
CA LEU A 83 11.74 86.80 71.43
C LEU A 83 10.42 86.42 70.77
N GLN A 84 9.40 87.27 70.86
CA GLN A 84 8.12 87.05 70.18
C GLN A 84 8.30 86.95 68.65
N ARG A 85 9.09 87.86 68.06
CA ARG A 85 9.45 87.81 66.64
C ARG A 85 10.21 86.53 66.30
N ARG A 86 11.14 86.11 67.16
CA ARG A 86 11.90 84.86 66.98
C ARG A 86 10.99 83.63 67.03
N VAL A 87 10.08 83.54 67.98
CA VAL A 87 9.08 82.47 68.09
C VAL A 87 8.20 82.41 66.85
N ARG A 88 7.72 83.56 66.37
CA ARG A 88 6.94 83.63 65.13
C ARG A 88 7.72 83.08 63.93
N ASN A 89 8.95 83.54 63.73
CA ASN A 89 9.79 83.06 62.63
C ASN A 89 10.07 81.55 62.71
N LEU A 90 10.33 81.02 63.92
CA LEU A 90 10.55 79.58 64.11
C LEU A 90 9.29 78.76 63.83
N ARG A 91 8.10 79.26 64.22
CA ARG A 91 6.81 78.61 63.88
C ARG A 91 6.59 78.57 62.38
N GLU A 92 6.83 79.67 61.68
CA GLU A 92 6.71 79.72 60.21
C GLU A 92 7.72 78.76 59.54
N GLN A 93 8.95 78.67 60.06
CA GLN A 93 9.94 77.71 59.57
C GLN A 93 9.52 76.26 59.80
N LEU A 94 8.97 75.94 60.98
CA LEU A 94 8.45 74.61 61.31
C LEU A 94 7.33 74.22 60.35
N GLN A 95 6.34 75.09 60.14
CA GLN A 95 5.23 74.86 59.20
C GLN A 95 5.72 74.60 57.77
N ARG A 96 6.72 75.35 57.29
CA ARG A 96 7.33 75.11 55.97
C ARG A 96 8.01 73.74 55.89
N LYS A 97 8.68 73.30 56.97
CA LYS A 97 9.33 71.99 57.05
C LYS A 97 8.31 70.85 57.14
N GLU A 98 7.21 71.03 57.86
CA GLU A 98 6.10 70.07 57.92
C GLU A 98 5.49 69.85 56.53
N LEU A 99 5.15 70.94 55.82
CA LEU A 99 4.67 70.86 54.44
C LEU A 99 5.67 70.18 53.49
N HIS A 100 6.97 70.47 53.65
CA HIS A 100 8.01 69.83 52.87
C HIS A 100 8.11 68.32 53.14
N LEU A 101 8.03 67.91 54.41
CA LEU A 101 8.01 66.49 54.79
C LEU A 101 6.80 65.77 54.23
N ASP A 102 5.61 66.38 54.28
CA ASP A 102 4.40 65.79 53.72
C ASP A 102 4.50 65.63 52.20
N LEU A 103 5.09 66.60 51.50
CA LEU A 103 5.36 66.48 50.06
C LEU A 103 6.34 65.33 49.77
N LEU A 104 7.41 65.19 50.55
CA LEU A 104 8.38 64.11 50.39
C LEU A 104 7.76 62.73 50.64
N ARG A 105 6.93 62.60 51.69
CA ARG A 105 6.19 61.35 51.96
C ARG A 105 5.27 60.98 50.80
N ARG A 106 4.55 61.94 50.23
CA ARG A 106 3.71 61.70 49.04
C ARG A 106 4.53 61.29 47.82
N LYS A 107 5.66 61.95 47.57
CA LYS A 107 6.57 61.59 46.47
C LYS A 107 7.13 60.17 46.65
N LEU A 108 7.52 59.80 47.87
CA LEU A 108 8.03 58.47 48.18
C LEU A 108 6.95 57.40 47.94
N SER A 109 5.73 57.61 48.44
CA SER A 109 4.59 56.72 48.21
C SER A 109 4.33 56.53 46.71
N LEU A 110 4.30 57.60 45.93
CA LEU A 110 4.08 57.53 44.49
C LEU A 110 5.21 56.77 43.77
N GLN A 111 6.45 56.95 44.21
CA GLN A 111 7.61 56.24 43.67
C GLN A 111 7.55 54.73 43.99
N GLU A 112 7.17 54.37 45.21
CA GLU A 112 6.95 52.97 45.61
C GLU A 112 5.86 52.32 44.77
N ASP A 113 4.71 52.98 44.59
CA ASP A 113 3.61 52.45 43.79
C ASP A 113 3.97 52.33 42.31
N THR A 114 4.68 53.32 41.76
CA THR A 114 5.22 53.25 40.39
C THR A 114 6.17 52.07 40.23
N THR A 115 6.99 51.78 41.24
CA THR A 115 7.96 50.68 41.21
C THR A 115 7.24 49.33 41.27
N LYS A 116 6.24 49.18 42.14
CA LYS A 116 5.38 47.99 42.19
C LYS A 116 4.67 47.74 40.86
N ALA A 117 4.09 48.78 40.26
CA ALA A 117 3.43 48.69 38.96
C ALA A 117 4.39 48.24 37.85
N LYS A 118 5.62 48.79 37.82
CA LYS A 118 6.66 48.36 36.86
C LYS A 118 7.04 46.89 37.07
N CYS A 119 7.18 46.42 38.31
CA CYS A 119 7.47 45.02 38.60
C CYS A 119 6.35 44.08 38.12
N LEU A 120 5.07 44.45 38.31
CA LEU A 120 3.94 43.65 37.83
C LEU A 120 3.91 43.57 36.29
N LEU A 121 4.05 44.70 35.60
CA LEU A 121 4.09 44.74 34.13
C LEU A 121 5.27 43.94 33.57
N GLN A 122 6.42 44.01 34.24
CA GLN A 122 7.60 43.24 33.90
C GLN A 122 7.34 41.73 34.03
N GLN A 123 6.68 41.30 35.10
CA GLN A 123 6.28 39.90 35.30
C GLN A 123 5.30 39.43 34.21
N GLU A 124 4.23 40.20 33.95
CA GLU A 124 3.24 39.87 32.91
C GLU A 124 3.88 39.75 31.52
N ARG A 125 4.82 40.64 31.21
CA ARG A 125 5.61 40.59 29.97
C ARG A 125 6.45 39.33 29.89
N ASP A 126 7.13 38.95 30.97
CA ASP A 126 7.97 37.76 31.01
C ASP A 126 7.13 36.47 30.89
N GLU A 127 5.95 36.42 31.52
CA GLU A 127 4.98 35.34 31.35
C GLU A 127 4.42 35.26 29.91
N ALA A 128 4.10 36.40 29.31
CA ALA A 128 3.69 36.47 27.90
C ALA A 128 4.80 35.97 26.96
N ASN A 129 6.06 36.36 27.20
CA ASN A 129 7.21 35.89 26.44
C ASN A 129 7.40 34.37 26.54
N VAL A 130 7.21 33.78 27.72
CA VAL A 130 7.25 32.33 27.90
C VAL A 130 6.14 31.64 27.11
N ARG A 131 4.91 32.18 27.13
CA ARG A 131 3.78 31.66 26.32
C ARG A 131 4.06 31.73 24.83
N VAL A 132 4.59 32.86 24.34
CA VAL A 132 5.00 33.01 22.93
C VAL A 132 6.05 31.97 22.55
N LYS A 133 7.11 31.79 23.36
CA LYS A 133 8.14 30.78 23.10
C LYS A 133 7.58 29.35 23.04
N LYS A 134 6.59 29.00 23.87
CA LYS A 134 5.91 27.69 23.82
C LYS A 134 5.09 27.53 22.53
N LEU A 135 4.35 28.56 22.15
CA LEU A 135 3.55 28.55 20.92
C LEU A 135 4.43 28.45 19.66
N VAL A 136 5.56 29.16 19.62
CA VAL A 136 6.54 29.04 18.51
C VAL A 136 7.02 27.60 18.36
N LYS A 137 7.45 26.95 19.45
CA LYS A 137 7.86 25.53 19.41
C LYS A 137 6.74 24.60 18.94
N GLN A 138 5.49 24.89 19.31
CA GLN A 138 4.34 24.12 18.87
C GLN A 138 4.08 24.32 17.37
N VAL A 139 4.20 25.55 16.87
CA VAL A 139 4.12 25.86 15.43
C VAL A 139 5.20 25.11 14.67
N ASP A 140 6.46 25.13 15.13
CA ASP A 140 7.57 24.41 14.47
C ASP A 140 7.29 22.90 14.39
N ARG A 141 6.78 22.30 15.48
CA ARG A 141 6.39 20.89 15.50
C ARG A 141 5.27 20.59 14.51
N LEU A 142 4.23 21.41 14.48
CA LEU A 142 3.09 21.23 13.56
C LEU A 142 3.51 21.44 12.10
N GLN A 143 4.42 22.37 11.81
CA GLN A 143 4.98 22.57 10.48
C GLN A 143 5.77 21.34 10.01
N LEU A 144 6.56 20.73 10.89
CA LEU A 144 7.30 19.50 10.58
C LEU A 144 6.34 18.34 10.25
N GLN A 145 5.30 18.15 11.08
CA GLN A 145 4.27 17.13 10.84
C GLN A 145 3.51 17.37 9.52
N LEU A 146 3.19 18.62 9.20
CA LEU A 146 2.56 18.98 7.93
C LEU A 146 3.48 18.67 6.73
N ALA A 147 4.78 18.94 6.86
CA ALA A 147 5.75 18.65 5.81
C ALA A 147 5.89 17.14 5.57
N GLU A 148 5.94 16.35 6.65
CA GLU A 148 5.99 14.89 6.60
C GLU A 148 4.73 14.30 5.95
N ALA A 149 3.54 14.74 6.37
CA ALA A 149 2.27 14.32 5.78
C ALA A 149 2.20 14.66 4.27
N LYS A 150 2.65 15.86 3.88
CA LYS A 150 2.76 16.24 2.46
C LYS A 150 3.76 15.39 1.68
N SER A 151 4.81 14.87 2.33
CA SER A 151 5.76 13.95 1.72
C SER A 151 5.11 12.58 1.50
N GLN A 152 4.45 12.04 2.52
CA GLN A 152 3.73 10.75 2.44
C GLN A 152 2.63 10.77 1.36
N ILE A 153 1.88 11.86 1.25
CA ILE A 153 0.87 12.02 0.18
C ILE A 153 1.53 11.97 -1.21
N ARG A 154 2.69 12.62 -1.39
CA ARG A 154 3.42 12.59 -2.68
C ARG A 154 3.92 11.19 -3.00
N GLU A 155 4.43 10.47 -2.01
CA GLU A 155 4.89 9.08 -2.16
C GLU A 155 3.74 8.15 -2.53
N LEU A 156 2.61 8.22 -1.82
CA LEU A 156 1.43 7.41 -2.12
C LEU A 156 0.86 7.70 -3.52
N ASN A 157 0.87 8.96 -3.95
CA ASN A 157 0.46 9.31 -5.31
C ASN A 157 1.41 8.73 -6.37
N SER A 158 2.73 8.69 -6.10
CA SER A 158 3.71 8.02 -6.97
C SER A 158 3.42 6.51 -7.05
N GLN A 159 3.22 5.86 -5.91
CA GLN A 159 2.88 4.43 -5.86
C GLN A 159 1.56 4.12 -6.57
N LEU A 160 0.57 5.01 -6.48
CA LEU A 160 -0.70 4.86 -7.18
C LEU A 160 -0.52 4.95 -8.71
N ALA A 161 0.34 5.86 -9.18
CA ALA A 161 0.68 5.96 -10.60
C ALA A 161 1.40 4.70 -11.09
N GLU A 162 2.39 4.21 -10.34
CA GLU A 162 3.09 2.95 -10.65
C GLU A 162 2.12 1.75 -10.68
N ALA A 163 1.19 1.67 -9.72
CA ALA A 163 0.16 0.64 -9.69
C ALA A 163 -0.76 0.69 -10.92
N ALA A 164 -1.09 1.89 -11.41
CA ALA A 164 -1.85 2.05 -12.64
C ALA A 164 -1.07 1.54 -13.86
N ASP A 165 0.23 1.82 -13.95
CA ASP A 165 1.09 1.33 -15.03
C ASP A 165 1.24 -0.20 -15.01
N TYR A 166 1.38 -0.80 -13.83
CA TYR A 166 1.36 -2.26 -13.67
C TYR A 166 0.03 -2.86 -14.14
N LYS A 167 -1.11 -2.22 -13.82
CA LYS A 167 -2.43 -2.65 -14.28
C LYS A 167 -2.55 -2.58 -15.80
N ILE A 168 -2.09 -1.51 -16.43
CA ILE A 168 -2.07 -1.36 -17.90
C ILE A 168 -1.25 -2.50 -18.52
N THR A 169 -0.02 -2.69 -18.04
CA THR A 169 0.88 -3.76 -18.54
C THR A 169 0.28 -5.16 -18.36
N ALA A 170 -0.38 -5.41 -17.23
CA ALA A 170 -1.04 -6.69 -16.97
C ALA A 170 -2.20 -6.94 -17.96
N LEU A 171 -3.00 -5.92 -18.26
CA LEU A 171 -4.08 -6.01 -19.24
C LEU A 171 -3.55 -6.24 -20.66
N GLU A 172 -2.46 -5.58 -21.05
CA GLU A 172 -1.81 -5.81 -22.34
C GLU A 172 -1.26 -7.23 -22.47
N ARG A 173 -0.65 -7.76 -21.40
CA ARG A 173 -0.22 -9.17 -21.35
C ARG A 173 -1.40 -10.13 -21.43
N GLY A 174 -2.51 -9.81 -20.76
CA GLY A 174 -3.77 -10.57 -20.85
C GLY A 174 -4.28 -10.69 -22.29
N ARG A 175 -4.40 -9.54 -22.98
CA ARG A 175 -4.78 -9.52 -24.41
C ARG A 175 -3.84 -10.34 -25.29
N LYS A 176 -2.53 -10.26 -25.02
CA LYS A 176 -1.53 -11.05 -25.77
C LYS A 176 -1.69 -12.56 -25.55
N ILE A 177 -2.04 -12.98 -24.33
CA ILE A 177 -2.32 -14.39 -24.02
C ILE A 177 -3.58 -14.85 -24.77
N GLU A 178 -4.65 -14.07 -24.77
CA GLU A 178 -5.89 -14.37 -25.51
C GLU A 178 -5.61 -14.54 -27.02
N ASP A 179 -4.82 -13.64 -27.62
CA ASP A 179 -4.40 -13.75 -29.02
C ASP A 179 -3.60 -15.04 -29.30
N LEU A 180 -2.68 -15.40 -28.41
CA LEU A 180 -1.88 -16.62 -28.54
C LEU A 180 -2.73 -17.88 -28.37
N GLN A 181 -3.68 -17.87 -27.44
CA GLN A 181 -4.64 -18.96 -27.24
C GLN A 181 -5.50 -19.16 -28.49
N LYS A 182 -5.99 -18.09 -29.10
CA LYS A 182 -6.75 -18.17 -30.36
C LYS A 182 -5.92 -18.82 -31.48
N ARG A 183 -4.67 -18.38 -31.67
CA ARG A 183 -3.75 -18.97 -32.66
C ARG A 183 -3.43 -20.42 -32.38
N LEU A 184 -3.31 -20.80 -31.10
CA LEU A 184 -3.11 -22.19 -30.69
C LEU A 184 -4.31 -23.04 -31.12
N ILE A 185 -5.53 -22.63 -30.79
CA ILE A 185 -6.76 -23.33 -31.18
C ILE A 185 -6.85 -23.50 -32.70
N GLU A 186 -6.60 -22.43 -33.46
CA GLU A 186 -6.58 -22.49 -34.94
C GLU A 186 -5.54 -23.49 -35.47
N SER A 187 -4.35 -23.51 -34.88
CA SER A 187 -3.27 -24.45 -35.23
C SER A 187 -3.65 -25.90 -34.91
N GLU A 188 -4.28 -26.14 -33.76
CA GLU A 188 -4.72 -27.49 -33.36
C GLU A 188 -5.87 -28.01 -34.23
N ALA A 189 -6.79 -27.13 -34.64
CA ALA A 189 -7.83 -27.46 -35.59
C ALA A 189 -7.25 -27.87 -36.96
N LEU A 190 -6.26 -27.11 -37.47
CA LEU A 190 -5.54 -27.44 -38.69
C LEU A 190 -4.78 -28.78 -38.57
N ARG A 191 -4.06 -28.99 -37.45
CA ARG A 191 -3.37 -30.25 -37.15
C ARG A 191 -4.34 -31.43 -37.21
N THR A 192 -5.50 -31.31 -36.58
CA THR A 192 -6.53 -32.35 -36.57
C THR A 192 -7.06 -32.64 -37.97
N LYS A 193 -7.33 -31.60 -38.78
CA LYS A 193 -7.78 -31.73 -40.17
C LYS A 193 -6.73 -32.44 -41.04
N TYR A 194 -5.46 -32.07 -40.94
CA TYR A 194 -4.39 -32.71 -41.70
C TYR A 194 -4.11 -34.15 -41.23
N ASN A 195 -4.17 -34.43 -39.93
CA ASN A 195 -4.07 -35.80 -39.42
C ASN A 195 -5.17 -36.70 -39.98
N ARG A 196 -6.43 -36.23 -40.03
CA ARG A 196 -7.52 -36.98 -40.68
C ARG A 196 -7.23 -37.25 -42.16
N LYS A 197 -6.73 -36.23 -42.89
CA LYS A 197 -6.36 -36.38 -44.31
C LYS A 197 -5.23 -37.40 -44.50
N VAL A 198 -4.21 -37.38 -43.64
CA VAL A 198 -3.11 -38.36 -43.66
C VAL A 198 -3.65 -39.77 -43.40
N GLN A 199 -4.56 -39.94 -42.44
CA GLN A 199 -5.15 -41.24 -42.14
C GLN A 199 -5.93 -41.79 -43.34
N LEU A 200 -6.78 -40.96 -43.96
CA LEU A 200 -7.52 -41.34 -45.17
C LEU A 200 -6.58 -41.78 -46.32
N LEU A 201 -5.50 -41.03 -46.56
CA LEU A 201 -4.52 -41.39 -47.58
C LEU A 201 -3.77 -42.68 -47.24
N LYS A 202 -3.43 -42.91 -45.97
CA LYS A 202 -2.83 -44.18 -45.51
C LYS A 202 -3.77 -45.36 -45.77
N ASP A 203 -5.05 -45.22 -45.43
CA ASP A 203 -6.05 -46.26 -45.66
C ASP A 203 -6.26 -46.51 -47.16
N GLN A 204 -6.29 -45.45 -47.99
CA GLN A 204 -6.37 -45.57 -49.45
C GLN A 204 -5.15 -46.29 -50.06
N VAL A 205 -3.94 -45.99 -49.57
CA VAL A 205 -2.73 -46.70 -50.01
C VAL A 205 -2.78 -48.16 -49.60
N ARG A 206 -3.24 -48.47 -48.38
CA ARG A 206 -3.39 -49.85 -47.90
C ARG A 206 -4.37 -50.64 -48.77
N THR A 207 -5.57 -50.11 -49.01
CA THR A 207 -6.59 -50.79 -49.83
C THR A 207 -6.12 -50.99 -51.27
N THR A 208 -5.50 -49.97 -51.87
CA THR A 208 -4.93 -50.10 -53.23
C THR A 208 -3.83 -51.17 -53.26
N GLY A 209 -2.98 -51.23 -52.24
CA GLY A 209 -1.96 -52.27 -52.09
C GLY A 209 -2.56 -53.67 -51.97
N GLU A 210 -3.61 -53.84 -51.16
CA GLU A 210 -4.35 -55.10 -51.02
C GLU A 210 -4.98 -55.55 -52.36
N THR A 211 -5.57 -54.63 -53.13
CA THR A 211 -6.12 -54.93 -54.46
C THR A 211 -5.05 -55.36 -55.45
N ILE A 212 -3.91 -54.65 -55.49
CA ILE A 212 -2.79 -55.01 -56.37
C ILE A 212 -2.24 -56.40 -56.02
N GLU A 213 -2.10 -56.71 -54.73
CA GLU A 213 -1.62 -58.03 -54.30
C GLU A 213 -2.63 -59.13 -54.66
N GLN A 214 -3.94 -58.89 -54.46
CA GLN A 214 -5.00 -59.82 -54.87
C GLN A 214 -4.95 -60.08 -56.38
N GLU A 215 -4.91 -59.04 -57.21
CA GLU A 215 -4.79 -59.19 -58.66
C GLU A 215 -3.52 -59.95 -59.05
N ARG A 216 -2.39 -59.66 -58.40
CA ARG A 216 -1.13 -60.38 -58.62
C ARG A 216 -1.29 -61.86 -58.31
N THR A 217 -1.88 -62.22 -57.17
CA THR A 217 -2.09 -63.64 -56.80
C THR A 217 -3.01 -64.37 -57.76
N ILE A 218 -4.09 -63.72 -58.23
CA ILE A 218 -5.01 -64.28 -59.24
C ILE A 218 -4.28 -64.50 -60.58
N ASN A 219 -3.50 -63.51 -61.02
CA ASN A 219 -2.72 -63.60 -62.25
C ASN A 219 -1.63 -64.66 -62.17
N GLU A 220 -0.91 -64.75 -61.05
CA GLU A 220 0.08 -65.81 -60.79
C GLU A 220 -0.56 -67.19 -60.84
N HIS A 221 -1.72 -67.37 -60.20
CA HIS A 221 -2.48 -68.61 -60.26
C HIS A 221 -2.91 -68.95 -61.70
N SER A 222 -3.43 -67.97 -62.43
CA SER A 222 -3.85 -68.14 -63.84
C SER A 222 -2.68 -68.52 -64.74
N ILE A 223 -1.53 -67.88 -64.58
CA ILE A 223 -0.28 -68.23 -65.30
C ILE A 223 0.14 -69.64 -64.95
N GLN A 224 0.02 -70.06 -63.69
CA GLN A 224 0.37 -71.42 -63.27
C GLN A 224 -0.54 -72.46 -63.93
N LEU A 225 -1.86 -72.24 -63.96
CA LEU A 225 -2.80 -73.12 -64.66
C LEU A 225 -2.47 -73.23 -66.15
N LEU A 226 -2.21 -72.10 -66.82
CA LEU A 226 -1.82 -72.10 -68.24
C LEU A 226 -0.49 -72.82 -68.48
N ARG A 227 0.47 -72.71 -67.55
CA ARG A 227 1.74 -73.47 -67.62
C ARG A 227 1.49 -74.97 -67.49
N ASP A 228 0.62 -75.38 -66.56
CA ASP A 228 0.27 -76.78 -66.35
C ASP A 228 -0.49 -77.37 -67.54
N GLU A 229 -1.45 -76.62 -68.11
CA GLU A 229 -2.17 -77.00 -69.34
C GLU A 229 -1.20 -77.10 -70.53
N LEU A 230 -0.30 -76.13 -70.70
CA LEU A 230 0.71 -76.18 -71.75
C LEU A 230 1.63 -77.40 -71.59
N ALA A 231 2.03 -77.73 -70.35
CA ALA A 231 2.82 -78.94 -70.07
C ALA A 231 2.06 -80.21 -70.46
N ARG A 232 0.76 -80.31 -70.11
CA ARG A 232 -0.12 -81.43 -70.52
C ARG A 232 -0.28 -81.52 -72.03
N ILE A 233 -0.44 -80.39 -72.72
CA ILE A 233 -0.52 -80.36 -74.20
C ILE A 233 0.81 -80.83 -74.81
N LYS A 234 1.96 -80.40 -74.27
CA LYS A 234 3.27 -80.88 -74.74
C LYS A 234 3.43 -82.38 -74.55
N GLU A 235 3.00 -82.92 -73.40
CA GLU A 235 3.04 -84.35 -73.12
C GLU A 235 2.15 -85.15 -74.07
N THR A 236 0.89 -84.74 -74.24
CA THR A 236 -0.05 -85.38 -75.17
C THR A 236 0.41 -85.28 -76.63
N LEU A 237 0.98 -84.14 -77.04
CA LEU A 237 1.61 -83.99 -78.35
C LEU A 237 2.79 -84.95 -78.53
N GLY A 238 3.65 -85.08 -77.52
CA GLY A 238 4.75 -86.05 -77.53
C GLY A 238 4.28 -87.50 -77.59
N GLU A 239 3.15 -87.84 -76.98
CA GLU A 239 2.51 -89.16 -77.15
C GLU A 239 1.99 -89.38 -78.58
N VAL A 240 1.31 -88.40 -79.16
CA VAL A 240 0.80 -88.46 -80.54
C VAL A 240 1.96 -88.64 -81.51
N GLN A 241 3.04 -87.85 -81.37
CA GLN A 241 4.25 -87.98 -82.18
C GLN A 241 4.89 -89.38 -82.05
N ARG A 242 4.94 -89.96 -80.84
CA ARG A 242 5.43 -91.34 -80.64
C ARG A 242 4.56 -92.37 -81.35
N ARG A 243 3.23 -92.27 -81.23
CA ARG A 243 2.28 -93.17 -81.94
C ARG A 243 2.39 -93.03 -83.46
N GLU A 244 2.53 -91.79 -83.95
CA GLU A 244 2.75 -91.52 -85.37
C GLU A 244 4.05 -92.16 -85.87
N ALA A 245 5.16 -91.98 -85.15
CA ALA A 245 6.43 -92.60 -85.50
C ALA A 245 6.36 -94.13 -85.53
N GLN A 246 5.67 -94.75 -84.56
CA GLN A 246 5.40 -96.20 -84.57
C GLN A 246 4.59 -96.63 -85.78
N LEU A 247 3.54 -95.88 -86.12
CA LEU A 247 2.71 -96.15 -87.31
C LEU A 247 3.54 -96.02 -88.59
N GLN A 248 4.40 -95.01 -88.70
CA GLN A 248 5.31 -94.83 -89.82
C GLN A 248 6.31 -96.00 -89.93
N SER A 249 6.88 -96.44 -88.80
CA SER A 249 7.77 -97.60 -88.75
C SER A 249 7.07 -98.90 -89.18
N PHE A 250 5.82 -99.10 -88.73
CA PHE A 250 4.97 -100.21 -89.14
C PHE A 250 4.68 -100.17 -90.66
N LYS A 251 4.28 -99.01 -91.19
CA LYS A 251 4.11 -98.79 -92.64
C LYS A 251 5.37 -99.13 -93.42
N HIS A 252 6.54 -98.68 -92.94
CA HIS A 252 7.83 -98.99 -93.55
C HIS A 252 8.13 -100.50 -93.55
N SER A 253 7.82 -101.18 -92.44
CA SER A 253 8.03 -102.63 -92.31
C SER A 253 7.14 -103.42 -93.28
N ILE A 254 5.87 -103.04 -93.40
CA ILE A 254 4.95 -103.62 -94.38
C ILE A 254 5.46 -103.38 -95.80
N ALA A 255 5.83 -102.13 -96.13
CA ALA A 255 6.34 -101.80 -97.46
C ALA A 255 7.57 -102.65 -97.81
N LYS A 256 8.48 -102.86 -96.85
CA LYS A 256 9.65 -103.73 -96.99
C LYS A 256 9.27 -105.20 -97.23
N ILE A 257 8.28 -105.75 -96.50
CA ILE A 257 7.78 -107.12 -96.70
C ILE A 257 7.15 -107.28 -98.10
N LEU A 258 6.44 -106.25 -98.57
CA LEU A 258 5.81 -106.22 -99.89
C LEU A 258 6.80 -105.92 -101.04
N GLY A 259 8.07 -105.64 -100.74
CA GLY A 259 9.06 -105.21 -101.74
C GLY A 259 8.71 -103.89 -102.43
N ALA A 260 7.94 -103.02 -101.77
CA ALA A 260 7.48 -101.74 -102.32
C ALA A 260 8.43 -100.59 -101.94
N PRO A 261 8.75 -99.67 -102.86
CA PRO A 261 9.53 -98.48 -102.55
C PRO A 261 8.73 -97.49 -101.69
N MET A 262 9.42 -96.84 -100.75
CA MET A 262 8.88 -95.74 -99.93
C MET A 262 9.39 -94.38 -100.45
N PRO A 263 8.62 -93.28 -100.29
CA PRO A 263 7.29 -93.20 -99.71
C PRO A 263 6.18 -93.62 -100.70
N MET A 264 5.09 -94.18 -100.16
CA MET A 264 3.91 -94.54 -100.94
C MET A 264 2.61 -94.17 -100.19
N PRO A 265 1.50 -93.89 -100.90
CA PRO A 265 0.23 -93.58 -100.27
C PRO A 265 -0.37 -94.77 -99.51
N ASP A 266 -1.05 -94.52 -98.40
CA ASP A 266 -1.65 -95.54 -97.55
C ASP A 266 -2.60 -96.48 -98.32
N TYR A 267 -3.40 -95.92 -99.22
CA TYR A 267 -4.35 -96.71 -100.01
C TYR A 267 -3.63 -97.69 -100.96
N GLU A 268 -2.45 -97.36 -101.48
CA GLU A 268 -1.66 -98.27 -102.32
C GLU A 268 -1.01 -99.38 -101.49
N LEU A 269 -0.50 -99.05 -100.30
CA LEU A 269 0.09 -100.02 -99.37
C LEU A 269 -0.96 -101.04 -98.95
N ILE A 270 -2.15 -100.56 -98.57
CA ILE A 270 -3.30 -101.40 -98.23
C ILE A 270 -3.70 -102.28 -99.42
N SER A 271 -3.84 -101.71 -100.63
CA SER A 271 -4.22 -102.47 -101.82
C SER A 271 -3.24 -103.60 -102.15
N ARG A 272 -1.93 -103.37 -102.03
CA ARG A 272 -0.91 -104.41 -102.24
C ARG A 272 -0.92 -105.48 -101.16
N LEU A 273 -1.11 -105.09 -99.90
CA LEU A 273 -1.25 -106.05 -98.79
C LEU A 273 -2.49 -106.93 -98.99
N GLN A 274 -3.61 -106.33 -99.41
CA GLN A 274 -4.85 -107.04 -99.74
C GLN A 274 -4.60 -108.10 -100.82
N LYS A 275 -3.94 -107.72 -101.93
CA LYS A 275 -3.58 -108.68 -103.00
C LYS A 275 -2.67 -109.82 -102.51
N LEU A 276 -1.73 -109.56 -101.59
CA LEU A 276 -0.88 -110.59 -101.01
C LEU A 276 -1.69 -111.55 -100.12
N VAL A 277 -2.59 -111.01 -99.29
CA VAL A 277 -3.49 -111.81 -98.44
C VAL A 277 -4.43 -112.65 -99.28
N ASP A 278 -5.02 -112.07 -100.32
CA ASP A 278 -5.89 -112.77 -101.26
C ASP A 278 -5.12 -113.90 -101.97
N ALA A 279 -3.89 -113.63 -102.44
CA ALA A 279 -3.03 -114.65 -103.04
C ALA A 279 -2.64 -115.77 -102.06
N HIS A 280 -2.37 -115.45 -100.80
CA HIS A 280 -2.10 -116.46 -99.76
C HIS A 280 -3.36 -117.26 -99.41
N HIS A 281 -4.54 -116.62 -99.39
CA HIS A 281 -5.81 -117.29 -99.18
C HIS A 281 -6.08 -118.31 -100.29
N ASP A 282 -5.86 -117.91 -101.55
CA ASP A 282 -5.96 -118.79 -102.71
C ASP A 282 -4.96 -119.94 -102.63
N PHE A 283 -3.69 -119.69 -102.27
CA PHE A 283 -2.68 -120.73 -102.07
C PHE A 283 -3.05 -121.71 -100.93
N THR A 284 -3.61 -121.21 -99.83
CA THR A 284 -4.06 -122.01 -98.69
C THR A 284 -5.29 -122.86 -99.04
N LEU A 285 -6.21 -122.33 -99.84
CA LEU A 285 -7.36 -123.05 -100.38
C LEU A 285 -6.93 -124.20 -101.32
N VAL A 286 -5.84 -124.04 -102.05
CA VAL A 286 -5.24 -125.11 -102.87
C VAL A 286 -4.54 -126.16 -102.00
N SER A 287 -3.82 -125.76 -100.94
CA SER A 287 -3.20 -126.68 -99.97
C SER A 287 -4.20 -127.53 -99.18
N ARG A 288 -5.44 -127.05 -98.99
CA ARG A 288 -6.51 -127.80 -98.30
C ARG A 288 -7.16 -128.91 -99.15
N ARG A 289 -6.81 -129.09 -100.43
CA ARG A 289 -7.40 -130.13 -101.29
C ARG A 289 -6.76 -131.52 -101.17
N TYR A 290 -5.79 -131.73 -100.26
CA TYR A 290 -5.05 -132.99 -100.14
C TYR A 290 -5.19 -133.75 -98.82
N ASP A 291 -5.98 -133.30 -97.84
CA ASP A 291 -6.16 -134.08 -96.61
C ASP A 291 -7.60 -134.07 -96.10
N ASP A 292 -8.23 -135.25 -96.17
CA ASP A 292 -9.31 -135.77 -95.32
C ASP A 292 -9.01 -137.29 -95.17
N PRO A 293 -9.25 -138.02 -94.05
CA PRO A 293 -10.31 -137.73 -93.06
C PRO A 293 -10.13 -138.15 -91.56
N ALA A 294 -11.06 -137.62 -90.75
CA ALA A 294 -11.82 -138.28 -89.65
C ALA A 294 -11.31 -138.40 -88.18
N LEU A 295 -12.01 -137.63 -87.30
CA LEU A 295 -12.61 -137.95 -85.97
C LEU A 295 -11.79 -137.92 -84.65
N ARG A 296 -12.03 -136.85 -83.84
CA ARG A 296 -12.61 -136.85 -82.46
C ARG A 296 -12.60 -135.40 -81.92
N LEU A 297 -13.72 -134.67 -81.86
CA LEU A 297 -14.75 -134.61 -80.80
C LEU A 297 -14.23 -134.45 -79.35
N THR A 298 -14.53 -133.29 -78.74
CA THR A 298 -15.19 -133.04 -77.43
C THR A 298 -14.77 -131.63 -76.93
N ALA A 299 -15.66 -130.64 -77.02
CA ALA A 299 -16.59 -130.20 -75.96
C ALA A 299 -15.92 -129.38 -74.83
N ARG A 300 -16.10 -128.05 -74.86
CA ARG A 300 -16.62 -127.23 -73.75
C ARG A 300 -16.58 -125.72 -74.05
N SER A 301 -17.77 -125.10 -74.03
CA SER A 301 -18.00 -123.72 -73.54
C SER A 301 -17.83 -123.68 -72.00
N PRO A 302 -18.05 -122.58 -71.23
CA PRO A 302 -18.64 -121.29 -71.62
C PRO A 302 -18.09 -120.00 -70.91
N THR A 303 -18.69 -118.84 -71.25
CA THR A 303 -19.02 -117.69 -70.34
C THR A 303 -17.86 -116.87 -69.76
N LEU A 304 -17.91 -115.59 -69.37
CA LEU A 304 -18.85 -114.47 -69.08
C LEU A 304 -17.91 -113.21 -69.11
N GLY A 305 -18.29 -111.95 -69.26
CA GLY A 305 -19.52 -111.19 -69.21
C GLY A 305 -19.19 -109.76 -69.72
N SER A 306 -20.13 -109.01 -70.29
CA SER A 306 -21.36 -108.47 -69.69
C SER A 306 -21.15 -107.05 -69.16
N ARG A 307 -21.80 -106.11 -69.88
CA ARG A 307 -22.43 -104.86 -69.40
C ARG A 307 -21.49 -103.78 -68.86
N GLY A 308 -21.67 -102.50 -69.15
CA GLY A 308 -22.79 -101.81 -69.76
C GLY A 308 -22.98 -100.46 -69.08
N ALA A 309 -23.55 -99.54 -69.85
CA ALA A 309 -24.41 -98.44 -69.42
C ALA A 309 -23.78 -97.14 -68.87
N ARG A 310 -24.32 -96.06 -69.47
CA ARG A 310 -24.81 -94.83 -68.84
C ARG A 310 -23.84 -93.65 -68.66
N THR A 311 -23.97 -92.70 -69.59
CA THR A 311 -24.28 -91.29 -69.28
C THR A 311 -25.56 -91.20 -68.38
N PRO A 312 -25.99 -90.08 -67.78
CA PRO A 312 -25.53 -88.69 -67.92
C PRO A 312 -25.55 -87.84 -66.60
N ASP A 313 -25.05 -86.60 -66.71
CA ASP A 313 -25.68 -85.31 -66.31
C ASP A 313 -26.22 -85.03 -64.88
N ARG A 314 -26.16 -83.72 -64.59
CA ARG A 314 -26.81 -82.91 -63.55
C ARG A 314 -26.21 -82.93 -62.13
N SER A 315 -26.27 -81.85 -61.35
CA SER A 315 -26.64 -80.43 -61.45
C SER A 315 -26.94 -79.99 -60.01
N LEU A 316 -26.82 -78.69 -59.71
CA LEU A 316 -27.40 -77.98 -58.55
C LEU A 316 -26.76 -78.37 -57.21
N ARG A 317 -26.66 -77.52 -56.18
CA ARG A 317 -27.27 -76.24 -55.80
C ARG A 317 -26.38 -75.74 -54.65
N TYR A 318 -25.94 -74.49 -54.63
CA TYR A 318 -26.56 -73.41 -53.84
C TYR A 318 -26.92 -73.78 -52.41
N GLU A 319 -26.28 -73.11 -51.45
CA GLU A 319 -26.84 -72.30 -50.35
C GLU A 319 -25.63 -71.80 -49.52
N ASP A 320 -25.38 -70.52 -49.28
CA ASP A 320 -26.18 -69.42 -48.71
C ASP A 320 -25.61 -69.07 -47.31
N SER A 321 -25.81 -67.80 -46.93
CA SER A 321 -25.66 -67.20 -45.61
C SER A 321 -24.28 -66.64 -45.23
N GLY A 322 -24.10 -65.35 -44.95
CA GLY A 322 -25.11 -64.36 -44.63
C GLY A 322 -24.62 -62.90 -44.70
N TYR A 323 -25.55 -62.08 -45.18
CA TYR A 323 -25.61 -60.64 -44.92
C TYR A 323 -26.26 -60.43 -43.56
N ALA A 324 -25.67 -59.59 -42.72
CA ALA A 324 -26.40 -58.81 -41.72
C ALA A 324 -25.80 -57.40 -41.70
N ASP A 325 -26.53 -56.52 -42.39
CA ASP A 325 -26.45 -55.07 -42.30
C ASP A 325 -27.35 -54.64 -41.12
N VAL A 326 -26.84 -53.81 -40.22
CA VAL A 326 -27.68 -52.88 -39.44
C VAL A 326 -26.89 -51.58 -39.27
N ALA A 327 -27.31 -50.58 -40.03
CA ALA A 327 -26.96 -49.19 -39.89
C ALA A 327 -27.67 -48.53 -38.69
N ALA A 328 -27.00 -47.50 -38.14
CA ALA A 328 -27.50 -46.21 -37.60
C ALA A 328 -28.61 -46.25 -36.51
N ASP A 329 -28.69 -45.35 -35.52
CA ASP A 329 -28.34 -43.94 -35.48
C ASP A 329 -28.56 -43.39 -34.04
N ILE A 330 -28.08 -42.16 -33.80
CA ILE A 330 -28.61 -41.14 -32.85
C ILE A 330 -28.24 -41.17 -31.33
N SER A 331 -27.44 -40.15 -30.99
CA SER A 331 -27.41 -39.21 -29.84
C SER A 331 -27.66 -39.65 -28.39
N ASP A 332 -26.80 -39.19 -27.46
CA ASP A 332 -27.11 -37.99 -26.67
C ASP A 332 -25.92 -37.54 -25.80
N ASP A 333 -25.79 -36.22 -25.74
CA ASP A 333 -24.91 -35.43 -24.88
C ASP A 333 -25.13 -35.73 -23.39
N VAL A 334 -24.03 -35.79 -22.63
CA VAL A 334 -24.06 -35.59 -21.17
C VAL A 334 -22.87 -34.70 -20.80
N ASP A 335 -23.09 -33.39 -20.89
CA ASP A 335 -22.51 -32.42 -19.97
C ASP A 335 -23.52 -32.26 -18.82
N ASP A 336 -23.07 -32.40 -17.57
CA ASP A 336 -23.71 -31.69 -16.46
C ASP A 336 -22.72 -31.30 -15.36
N ASP A 337 -23.03 -30.13 -14.83
CA ASP A 337 -22.30 -29.23 -13.96
C ASP A 337 -21.87 -29.82 -12.61
N MET A 338 -20.68 -29.43 -12.16
CA MET A 338 -20.38 -29.39 -10.72
C MET A 338 -19.57 -28.13 -10.33
N PHE A 339 -20.34 -27.17 -9.80
CA PHE A 339 -20.01 -26.23 -8.72
C PHE A 339 -19.27 -24.90 -9.00
N LYS A 340 -20.13 -23.88 -9.14
CA LYS A 340 -20.07 -22.50 -8.59
C LYS A 340 -19.17 -22.28 -7.37
N THR A 341 -18.38 -21.20 -7.42
CA THR A 341 -18.22 -20.06 -6.48
C THR A 341 -17.02 -19.23 -7.00
N ARG A 342 -16.91 -17.91 -6.95
CA ARG A 342 -17.44 -16.88 -6.05
C ARG A 342 -17.24 -15.51 -6.72
N THR A 343 -18.26 -14.67 -6.59
CA THR A 343 -18.28 -13.23 -6.82
C THR A 343 -17.22 -12.47 -6.00
N GLY A 344 -16.68 -11.37 -6.54
CA GLY A 344 -15.94 -10.36 -5.79
C GLY A 344 -15.65 -9.10 -6.59
N ARG A 345 -16.53 -8.10 -6.45
CA ARG A 345 -16.31 -6.71 -6.86
C ARG A 345 -15.04 -6.14 -6.21
N LEU A 346 -14.35 -5.27 -6.95
CA LEU A 346 -13.87 -3.95 -6.50
C LEU A 346 -13.77 -3.03 -7.71
#